data_AF-A0A2V9CHV0-F1
#
_entry.id   AF-A0A2V9CHV0-F1
#
_cell.length_a   1.000
_cell.length_b   1.000
_cell.length_c   1.000
_cell.angle_alpha   90.00
_cell.angle_beta   90.00
_cell.angle_gamma   90.00
#
_symmetry.space_group_name_H-M   'P 1'
#
loop_
_entity.id
_entity.type
_entity.pdbx_description
1 polymer ?
#
loop_
_entity_poly.entity_id
_entity_poly.type
_entity_poly.pdbx_seq_one_letter_code
_entity_poly.pdbx_strand_id
1 'polypeptide(L)'
;MTAAIATLVIGVILGYLGQRSRMCFVGGIRDFILVRDTYLLRGLIAFGLTAWLAFPILGLFTGSRPGPFASSDVITILLTVAGGFGVGYFSTLANGCPFRQHVLASQGVKSSMAYLVGFLAGAVLFHGVIERLVLRFLP
;
A
#
# COMPACT_ATOMS: atom_id res chain seq x y z
N MET A 1 -3.69 -24.85 2.23
CA MET A 1 -3.17 -24.90 0.85
C MET A 1 -4.02 -24.07 -0.12
N THR A 2 -5.35 -24.19 -0.08
CA THR A 2 -6.28 -23.39 -0.92
C THR A 2 -6.07 -21.88 -0.80
N ALA A 3 -5.85 -21.35 0.41
CA ALA A 3 -5.61 -19.92 0.64
C ALA A 3 -4.34 -19.39 -0.06
N ALA A 4 -3.26 -20.17 -0.09
CA ALA A 4 -2.00 -19.75 -0.73
C ALA A 4 -2.13 -19.68 -2.26
N ILE A 5 -2.86 -20.63 -2.86
CA ILE A 5 -3.12 -20.63 -4.30
C ILE A 5 -4.04 -19.46 -4.66
N ALA A 6 -5.08 -19.22 -3.85
CA ALA A 6 -6.01 -18.11 -4.05
C ALA A 6 -5.30 -16.74 -4.01
N THR A 7 -4.43 -16.49 -3.02
CA THR A 7 -3.69 -15.23 -2.93
C THR A 7 -2.68 -15.05 -4.07
N LEU A 8 -2.07 -16.13 -4.55
CA LEU A 8 -1.14 -16.09 -5.68
C LEU A 8 -1.87 -15.74 -6.98
N VAL A 9 -3.02 -16.36 -7.25
CA VAL A 9 -3.86 -16.04 -8.42
C VAL A 9 -4.31 -14.58 -8.38
N ILE A 10 -4.79 -14.10 -7.22
CA ILE A 10 -5.20 -12.70 -7.05
C ILE A 10 -4.01 -11.76 -7.26
N GLY A 11 -2.84 -12.09 -6.71
CA GLY A 11 -1.62 -11.30 -6.90
C GLY A 11 -1.20 -11.17 -8.36
N VAL A 12 -1.29 -12.25 -9.14
CA VAL A 12 -1.00 -12.23 -10.59
C VAL A 12 -1.99 -11.34 -11.34
N ILE A 13 -3.29 -11.45 -11.02
CA ILE A 13 -4.34 -10.63 -11.65
C ILE A 13 -4.09 -9.14 -11.34
N LEU A 14 -3.85 -8.80 -10.08
CA LEU A 14 -3.56 -7.42 -9.67
C LEU A 14 -2.26 -6.88 -10.29
N GLY A 15 -1.23 -7.72 -10.40
CA GLY A 15 0.01 -7.37 -11.08
C GLY A 15 -0.19 -7.07 -12.56
N TYR A 16 -0.95 -7.91 -13.27
CA TYR A 16 -1.28 -7.70 -14.69
C TYR A 16 -2.11 -6.42 -14.90
N LEU A 17 -3.15 -6.21 -14.09
CA LEU A 17 -3.97 -4.99 -14.14
C LEU A 17 -3.14 -3.74 -13.83
N GLY A 18 -2.23 -3.83 -12.85
CA GLY A 18 -1.32 -2.75 -12.49
C GLY A 18 -0.35 -2.38 -13.62
N GLN A 19 0.21 -3.37 -14.32
CA GLN A 19 1.07 -3.15 -15.48
C GLN A 19 0.32 -2.50 -16.65
N ARG A 20 -0.90 -2.97 -16.96
CA ARG A 20 -1.71 -2.44 -18.06
C ARG A 20 -2.18 -1.01 -17.82
N SER A 21 -2.62 -0.72 -16.59
CA SER A 21 -3.19 0.58 -16.23
C SER A 21 -2.15 1.66 -15.94
N ARG A 22 -0.88 1.29 -15.72
CA ARG A 22 0.20 2.20 -15.28
C ARG A 22 -0.22 3.06 -14.08
N MET A 23 -1.04 2.50 -13.19
CA MET A 23 -1.62 3.20 -12.05
C MET A 23 -0.53 3.75 -11.12
N CYS A 24 -0.63 5.06 -10.83
CA CYS A 24 0.22 5.75 -9.88
C CYS A 24 -0.65 6.68 -9.04
N PHE A 25 -0.79 6.39 -7.73
CA PHE A 25 -1.61 7.21 -6.83
C PHE A 25 -1.11 8.66 -6.74
N VAL A 26 0.22 8.85 -6.65
CA VAL A 26 0.85 10.18 -6.66
C VAL A 26 0.71 10.84 -8.04
N GLY A 27 0.84 10.04 -9.11
CA GLY A 27 0.71 10.51 -10.48
C GLY A 27 -0.69 11.03 -10.79
N GLY A 28 -1.74 10.34 -10.33
CA GLY A 28 -3.12 10.77 -10.53
C GLY A 28 -3.45 12.12 -9.89
N ILE A 29 -2.92 12.37 -8.69
CA ILE A 29 -3.08 13.68 -8.02
C ILE A 29 -2.31 14.76 -8.76
N ARG A 30 -1.06 14.48 -9.14
CA ARG A 30 -0.21 15.45 -9.88
C ARG A 30 -0.82 15.83 -11.23
N ASP A 31 -1.30 14.84 -11.98
CA ASP A 31 -1.85 15.03 -13.33
C ASP A 31 -3.20 15.77 -13.29
N PHE A 32 -4.00 15.51 -12.24
CA PHE A 32 -5.21 16.28 -11.98
C PHE A 32 -4.92 17.77 -11.71
N ILE A 33 -3.87 18.08 -10.95
CA ILE A 33 -3.51 19.46 -10.63
C ILE A 33 -2.94 20.18 -11.86
N LEU A 34 -2.10 19.51 -12.66
CA LEU A 34 -1.33 20.14 -13.74
C LEU A 34 -2.08 20.16 -15.08
N VAL A 35 -2.66 19.03 -15.49
CA VAL A 35 -3.28 18.82 -16.82
C VAL A 35 -4.81 18.72 -16.72
N ARG A 36 -5.35 18.55 -15.51
CA ARG A 36 -6.77 18.24 -15.23
C ARG A 36 -7.24 16.94 -15.87
N ASP A 37 -6.33 15.97 -16.07
CA ASP A 37 -6.72 14.64 -16.50
C ASP A 37 -7.41 13.90 -15.33
N THR A 38 -8.64 13.46 -15.56
CA THR A 38 -9.45 12.75 -14.55
C THR A 38 -9.39 11.23 -14.70
N TYR A 39 -8.73 10.70 -15.74
CA TYR A 39 -8.71 9.27 -16.03
C TYR A 39 -8.01 8.48 -14.91
N LEU A 40 -6.79 8.87 -14.53
CA LEU A 40 -6.07 8.22 -13.43
C LEU A 40 -6.73 8.50 -12.06
N LEU A 41 -7.31 9.69 -11.89
CA LEU A 41 -7.98 10.07 -10.65
C LEU A 41 -9.23 9.22 -10.39
N ARG A 42 -10.05 8.97 -11.42
CA ARG A 42 -11.21 8.08 -11.35
C ARG A 42 -10.80 6.66 -10.95
N GLY A 43 -9.66 6.18 -11.44
CA GLY A 43 -9.08 4.89 -11.05
C GLY A 43 -8.71 4.82 -9.57
N LEU A 44 -8.06 5.87 -9.04
CA LEU A 44 -7.74 5.98 -7.61
C LEU A 44 -9.01 6.01 -6.74
N ILE A 45 -10.01 6.80 -7.13
CA ILE A 45 -11.29 6.90 -6.41
C ILE A 45 -12.02 5.55 -6.44
N ALA A 46 -12.09 4.89 -7.60
CA ALA A 46 -12.71 3.58 -7.72
C ALA A 46 -12.01 2.53 -6.84
N PHE A 47 -10.68 2.53 -6.77
CA PHE A 47 -9.93 1.63 -5.88
C PHE A 47 -10.25 1.90 -4.39
N GLY A 48 -10.29 3.18 -3.99
CA GLY A 48 -10.64 3.56 -2.61
C GLY A 48 -12.08 3.17 -2.23
N LEU A 49 -13.04 3.46 -3.11
CA LEU A 49 -14.45 3.13 -2.88
C LEU A 49 -14.70 1.62 -2.87
N THR A 50 -14.09 0.88 -3.80
CA THR A 50 -14.21 -0.58 -3.83
C THR A 50 -13.61 -1.21 -2.59
N ALA A 51 -12.45 -0.72 -2.11
CA ALA A 51 -11.89 -1.17 -0.84
C ALA A 51 -12.83 -0.86 0.33
N TRP A 52 -13.32 0.38 0.45
CA TRP A 52 -14.25 0.78 1.51
C TRP A 52 -15.49 -0.11 1.54
N LEU A 53 -16.09 -0.43 0.39
CA LEU A 53 -17.29 -1.27 0.32
C LEU A 53 -16.97 -2.77 0.50
N ALA A 54 -15.88 -3.27 -0.07
CA ALA A 54 -15.56 -4.69 -0.07
C ALA A 54 -15.22 -5.22 1.33
N PHE A 55 -14.46 -4.47 2.14
CA PHE A 55 -14.08 -4.90 3.50
C PHE A 55 -15.26 -5.14 4.45
N PRO A 56 -16.25 -4.24 4.61
CA PRO A 56 -17.41 -4.48 5.46
C PRO A 56 -18.34 -5.56 4.89
N ILE A 57 -18.51 -5.63 3.56
CA ILE A 57 -19.33 -6.67 2.92
C ILE A 57 -18.71 -8.05 3.17
N LEU A 58 -17.40 -8.22 2.97
CA LEU A 58 -16.72 -9.48 3.31
C LEU A 58 -16.78 -9.79 4.81
N GLY A 59 -16.70 -8.76 5.67
CA GLY A 59 -16.82 -8.93 7.12
C GLY A 59 -18.19 -9.47 7.55
N LEU A 60 -19.26 -9.09 6.85
CA LEU A 60 -20.61 -9.62 7.09
C LEU A 60 -20.73 -11.10 6.69
N PHE A 61 -20.09 -11.52 5.60
CA PHE A 61 -20.16 -12.91 5.11
C PHE A 61 -19.22 -13.88 5.83
N THR A 62 -18.09 -13.39 6.33
CA THR A 62 -17.04 -14.26 6.91
C THR A 62 -16.98 -14.20 8.43
N GLY A 63 -17.72 -13.30 9.09
CA GLY A 63 -17.64 -13.06 10.54
C GLY A 63 -16.31 -12.44 10.98
N SER A 64 -15.40 -12.16 10.04
CA SER A 64 -14.10 -11.57 10.27
C SER A 64 -14.26 -10.07 10.43
N ARG A 65 -14.09 -9.55 11.65
CA ARG A 65 -13.93 -8.10 11.82
C ARG A 65 -12.63 -7.67 11.14
N PRO A 66 -12.60 -6.56 10.38
CA PRO A 66 -11.34 -5.96 9.96
C PRO A 66 -10.46 -5.77 11.21
N GLY A 67 -9.20 -6.18 11.10
CA GLY A 67 -8.33 -6.47 12.26
C GLY A 67 -8.11 -5.32 13.24
N PRO A 68 -7.47 -5.58 14.40
CA PRO A 68 -7.41 -4.71 15.57
C PRO A 68 -6.58 -3.41 15.43
N PHE A 69 -6.35 -2.91 14.23
CA PHE A 69 -5.66 -1.62 14.01
C PHE A 69 -6.49 -0.39 14.41
N ALA A 70 -7.61 -0.62 15.11
CA ALA A 70 -8.54 0.39 15.61
C ALA A 70 -8.54 0.49 17.14
N SER A 71 -7.49 0.03 17.84
CA SER A 71 -7.24 0.60 19.18
C SER A 71 -6.81 2.05 18.97
N SER A 72 -7.73 2.96 19.25
CA SER A 72 -7.56 4.40 19.09
C SER A 72 -6.68 4.97 20.21
N ASP A 73 -5.48 4.44 20.36
CA ASP A 73 -4.47 5.02 21.23
C ASP A 73 -3.77 6.15 20.48
N VAL A 74 -3.59 7.28 21.16
CA VAL A 74 -2.95 8.49 20.60
C VAL A 74 -1.59 8.15 19.98
N ILE A 75 -0.90 7.16 20.54
CA ILE A 75 0.44 6.74 20.10
C ILE A 75 0.37 6.00 18.75
N THR A 76 -0.62 5.13 18.55
CA THR A 76 -0.82 4.42 17.27
C THR A 76 -1.19 5.40 16.15
N ILE A 77 -1.99 6.42 16.46
CA ILE A 77 -2.31 7.51 15.52
C ILE A 77 -1.05 8.31 15.17
N LEU A 78 -0.25 8.68 16.17
CA LEU A 78 0.99 9.42 15.93
C LEU A 78 1.96 8.62 15.05
N LEU A 79 2.11 7.33 15.32
CA LEU A 79 3.00 6.43 14.58
C LEU A 79 2.54 6.24 13.14
N THR A 80 1.23 6.07 12.91
CA THR A 80 0.66 5.89 11.56
C THR A 80 0.74 7.18 10.75
N VAL A 81 0.50 8.33 11.37
CA VAL A 81 0.68 9.64 10.71
C VAL A 81 2.15 9.85 10.35
N ALA A 82 3.07 9.71 11.30
CA ALA A 82 4.50 9.88 11.06
C ALA A 82 5.03 8.89 10.00
N GLY A 83 4.64 7.61 10.08
CA GLY A 83 4.99 6.59 9.10
C GLY A 83 4.40 6.85 7.73
N GLY A 84 3.13 7.27 7.65
CA GLY A 84 2.46 7.63 6.40
C GLY A 84 3.14 8.82 5.70
N PHE A 85 3.49 9.86 6.46
CA PHE A 85 4.27 10.99 5.95
C PHE A 85 5.65 10.55 5.45
N GLY A 86 6.35 9.69 6.19
CA GLY A 86 7.64 9.15 5.80
C GLY A 86 7.57 8.37 4.48
N VAL A 87 6.63 7.42 4.37
CA VAL A 87 6.44 6.63 3.13
C VAL A 87 6.06 7.54 1.97
N GLY A 88 5.21 8.54 2.18
CA GLY A 88 4.86 9.54 1.17
C GLY A 88 6.08 10.31 0.67
N TYR A 89 6.90 10.81 1.59
CA TYR A 89 8.10 11.59 1.28
C TYR A 89 9.16 10.78 0.52
N PHE A 90 9.48 9.56 0.96
CA PHE A 90 10.44 8.71 0.24
C PHE A 90 9.90 8.24 -1.11
N SER A 91 8.59 8.01 -1.22
CA SER A 91 7.97 7.59 -2.48
C SER A 91 8.03 8.68 -3.55
N THR A 92 7.82 9.96 -3.17
CA THR A 92 7.90 11.08 -4.11
C THR A 92 9.34 11.32 -4.59
N LEU A 93 10.33 11.17 -3.70
CA LEU A 93 11.76 11.19 -4.09
C LEU A 93 12.11 10.09 -5.11
N ALA A 94 11.53 8.90 -4.95
CA ALA A 94 11.69 7.78 -5.88
C ALA A 94 10.85 7.92 -7.17
N ASN A 95 10.21 9.07 -7.43
CA ASN A 95 9.35 9.34 -8.59
C ASN A 95 8.17 8.34 -8.74
N GLY A 96 7.58 7.88 -7.64
CA GLY A 96 6.46 6.94 -7.72
C GLY A 96 5.61 6.82 -6.45
N CYS A 97 4.80 5.78 -6.41
CA CYS A 97 4.15 5.28 -5.19
C CYS A 97 4.61 3.84 -4.95
N PRO A 98 4.43 3.28 -3.74
CA PRO A 98 4.88 1.92 -3.43
C PRO A 98 4.37 0.90 -4.47
N PHE A 99 3.10 1.01 -4.87
CA PHE A 99 2.50 0.14 -5.88
C PHE A 99 3.18 0.24 -7.25
N ARG A 100 3.46 1.47 -7.73
CA ARG A 100 4.14 1.67 -9.02
C ARG A 100 5.57 1.11 -9.00
N GLN A 101 6.28 1.21 -7.88
CA GLN A 101 7.63 0.65 -7.77
C GLN A 101 7.63 -0.89 -7.85
N HIS A 102 6.60 -1.57 -7.32
CA HIS A 102 6.40 -3.01 -7.50
C HIS A 102 6.19 -3.39 -8.97
N VAL A 103 5.36 -2.62 -9.66
CA VAL A 103 5.11 -2.83 -11.10
C VAL A 103 6.38 -2.56 -11.92
N LEU A 104 7.13 -1.49 -11.65
CA LEU A 104 8.37 -1.17 -12.37
C LEU A 104 9.51 -2.15 -12.07
N ALA A 105 9.60 -2.67 -10.85
CA ALA A 105 10.54 -3.73 -10.52
C ALA A 105 10.26 -5.00 -11.32
N SER A 106 8.97 -5.36 -11.52
CA SER A 106 8.59 -6.49 -12.38
C SER A 106 8.88 -6.27 -13.86
N GLN A 107 9.01 -5.01 -14.31
CA GLN A 107 9.41 -4.65 -15.67
C GLN A 107 10.95 -4.64 -15.84
N GLY A 108 11.73 -4.87 -14.78
CA GLY A 108 13.19 -4.94 -14.84
C GLY A 108 13.92 -3.61 -14.66
N VAL A 109 13.26 -2.58 -14.13
CA VAL A 109 13.91 -1.28 -13.86
C VAL A 109 14.78 -1.38 -12.60
N LYS A 110 16.10 -1.28 -12.76
CA LYS A 110 17.09 -1.46 -11.67
C LYS A 110 16.86 -0.52 -10.47
N SER A 111 16.54 0.75 -10.72
CA SER A 111 16.29 1.74 -9.67
C SER A 111 15.08 1.38 -8.80
N SER A 112 14.03 0.84 -9.42
CA SER A 112 12.83 0.37 -8.71
C SER A 112 13.09 -0.91 -7.91
N MET A 113 13.96 -1.79 -8.41
CA MET A 113 14.40 -2.96 -7.65
C MET A 113 15.18 -2.56 -6.39
N ALA A 114 16.10 -1.60 -6.49
CA ALA A 114 16.83 -1.09 -5.32
C ALA A 114 15.90 -0.46 -4.27
N TYR A 115 14.91 0.32 -4.70
CA TYR A 115 13.87 0.85 -3.82
C TYR A 115 13.11 -0.27 -3.10
N LEU A 116 12.74 -1.34 -3.82
CA LEU A 116 11.99 -2.45 -3.27
C LEU A 116 12.77 -3.28 -2.25
N VAL A 117 14.06 -3.50 -2.50
CA VAL A 117 14.94 -4.17 -1.53
C VAL A 117 14.99 -3.35 -0.24
N GLY A 118 15.15 -2.03 -0.33
CA GLY A 118 15.10 -1.13 0.84
C GLY A 118 13.75 -1.16 1.55
N PHE A 119 12.64 -1.13 0.81
CA PHE A 119 11.28 -1.20 1.35
C PHE A 119 11.02 -2.52 2.10
N LEU A 120 11.42 -3.65 1.52
CA LEU A 120 11.26 -4.97 2.13
C LEU A 120 12.17 -5.15 3.35
N ALA A 121 13.43 -4.70 3.27
CA ALA A 121 14.34 -4.70 4.40
C ALA A 121 13.79 -3.86 5.57
N GLY A 122 13.25 -2.67 5.26
CA GLY A 122 12.58 -1.82 6.24
C GLY A 122 11.36 -2.48 6.89
N ALA A 123 10.52 -3.17 6.10
CA ALA A 123 9.36 -3.90 6.63
C ALA A 123 9.77 -5.04 7.58
N VAL A 124 10.81 -5.81 7.24
CA VAL A 124 11.33 -6.87 8.09
C VAL A 124 11.92 -6.31 9.39
N LEU A 125 12.68 -5.21 9.32
CA LEU A 125 13.23 -4.54 10.50
C LEU A 125 12.12 -3.97 11.40
N PHE A 126 11.06 -3.42 10.81
CA PHE A 126 9.94 -2.87 11.56
C PHE A 126 9.22 -3.95 12.37
N HIS A 127 8.83 -5.06 11.75
CA HIS A 127 8.17 -6.17 12.45
C HIS A 127 9.10 -6.95 13.39
N GLY A 128 10.39 -7.06 13.05
CA GLY A 128 11.35 -7.80 13.86
C GLY A 128 11.78 -7.05 15.12
N VAL A 129 12.08 -5.76 14.99
CA VAL A 129 12.74 -4.97 16.05
C VAL A 129 11.83 -3.89 16.59
N ILE A 130 11.24 -3.07 15.72
CA ILE A 130 10.52 -1.86 16.15
C ILE A 130 9.21 -2.22 16.83
N GLU A 131 8.43 -3.14 16.28
CA GLU A 131 7.16 -3.60 16.88
C GLU A 131 7.39 -4.17 18.29
N ARG A 132 8.42 -5.00 18.45
CA ARG A 132 8.80 -5.55 19.77
C ARG A 132 9.31 -4.49 20.73
N LEU A 133 10.00 -3.47 20.22
CA LEU A 133 10.52 -2.37 21.04
C LEU A 133 9.38 -1.45 21.50
N VAL A 134 8.44 -1.14 20.60
CA VAL A 134 7.27 -0.30 20.89
C VAL A 134 6.36 -0.99 21.89
N LEU A 135 6.05 -2.28 21.71
CA LEU A 135 5.27 -3.07 22.67
C LEU A 135 5.95 -3.27 24.02
N ARG A 136 7.27 -3.02 24.12
CA ARG A 136 8.01 -3.10 25.38
C ARG A 136 8.10 -1.75 26.11
N PHE A 137 8.00 -0.64 25.38
CA PHE A 137 8.02 0.71 25.93
C PHE A 137 6.61 1.28 26.18
N LEU A 138 5.58 0.75 25.53
CA LEU A 138 4.18 1.08 25.79
C LEU A 138 3.53 -0.06 26.59
N PRO A 139 2.96 0.22 27.79
CA PRO A 139 2.17 -0.76 28.54
C PRO A 139 0.86 -1.11 27.84
#